data_AF-A0A0Q0S0J0-F1
#
_entry.id   AF-A0A0Q0S0J0-F1
#
_cell.length_a   1.000
_cell.length_b   1.000
_cell.length_c   1.000
_cell.angle_alpha   90.00
_cell.angle_beta   90.00
_cell.angle_gamma   90.00
#
_symmetry.space_group_name_H-M   'P 1'
#
loop_
_entity.id
_entity.type
_entity.pdbx_description
1 polymer ?
#
loop_
_entity_poly.entity_id
_entity_poly.type
_entity_poly.pdbx_seq_one_letter_code
_entity_poly.pdbx_strand_id
1 'polypeptide(L)'
;MFTVVGSKGNLGSLLMKIFPDSYGVDVDNEEKLFNYLKKSDYAFLAIPPDQEENIINKYKFFTGFIELSSVKLRFLKFKNSIISIHPLFGPRSYGKIKDIVFINDISPPDSMGKIQNIFPDYNIISLSADQHDRLMSEILVKPYIISMISRPQNGSIKTSSYEKYLDLCSISSQESKEILYDTILMNKYTQNVIDEIQGGLDYIKNLIKNG
;
A
#
# COMPACT_ATOMS: atom_id res chain seq x y z
N MET A 1 -1.13 23.77 -1.85
CA MET A 1 -1.80 23.35 -0.59
C MET A 1 -2.36 21.93 -0.75
N PHE A 2 -2.25 21.10 0.29
CA PHE A 2 -2.65 19.69 0.25
C PHE A 2 -3.93 19.43 1.05
N THR A 3 -4.73 18.46 0.61
CA THR A 3 -5.74 17.80 1.43
C THR A 3 -5.32 16.35 1.70
N VAL A 4 -5.54 15.85 2.91
CA VAL A 4 -5.41 14.43 3.26
C VAL A 4 -6.78 13.89 3.60
N VAL A 5 -7.29 13.01 2.74
CA VAL A 5 -8.55 12.28 2.94
C VAL A 5 -8.25 11.00 3.69
N GLY A 6 -9.02 10.70 4.75
CA GLY A 6 -8.69 9.63 5.70
C GLY A 6 -7.68 10.08 6.75
N SER A 7 -7.68 11.37 7.09
CA SER A 7 -6.69 12.00 7.97
C SER A 7 -6.54 11.36 9.36
N LYS A 8 -7.58 10.67 9.87
CA LYS A 8 -7.50 9.94 11.14
C LYS A 8 -6.91 8.52 11.03
N GLY A 9 -6.74 8.00 9.82
CA GLY A 9 -6.14 6.69 9.59
C GLY A 9 -4.63 6.66 9.86
N ASN A 10 -4.04 5.47 9.88
CA ASN A 10 -2.60 5.30 10.12
C ASN A 10 -1.74 6.07 9.11
N LEU A 11 -1.97 5.86 7.80
CA LEU A 11 -1.23 6.58 6.76
C LEU A 11 -1.64 8.05 6.68
N GLY A 12 -2.93 8.36 6.80
CA GLY A 12 -3.42 9.75 6.77
C GLY A 12 -2.81 10.60 7.89
N SER A 13 -2.79 10.09 9.13
CA SER A 13 -2.17 10.80 10.25
C SER A 13 -0.66 10.98 10.10
N LEU A 14 0.03 10.04 9.43
CA LEU A 14 1.43 10.22 9.06
C LEU A 14 1.58 11.32 8.00
N LEU A 15 0.75 11.35 6.97
CA LEU A 15 0.78 12.39 5.95
C LEU A 15 0.50 13.78 6.53
N MET A 16 -0.40 13.89 7.51
CA MET A 16 -0.62 15.13 8.26
C MET A 16 0.63 15.59 9.02
N LYS A 17 1.50 14.67 9.46
CA LYS A 17 2.79 15.02 10.08
C LYS A 17 3.85 15.42 9.06
N ILE A 18 3.85 14.77 7.89
CA ILE A 18 4.77 15.09 6.78
C ILE A 18 4.42 16.47 6.19
N PHE A 19 3.13 16.79 6.09
CA PHE A 19 2.60 18.02 5.52
C PHE A 19 1.75 18.77 6.58
N PRO A 20 2.37 19.47 7.54
CA PRO A 20 1.67 20.07 8.68
C PRO A 20 0.65 21.15 8.29
N ASP A 21 0.85 21.82 7.15
CA ASP A 21 -0.06 22.85 6.63
C ASP A 21 -1.19 22.28 5.76
N SER A 22 -1.35 20.95 5.71
CA SER A 22 -2.40 20.29 4.93
C SER A 22 -3.76 20.34 5.63
N TYR A 23 -4.83 20.23 4.85
CA TYR A 23 -6.18 20.06 5.36
C TYR A 23 -6.49 18.59 5.61
N GLY A 24 -6.85 18.24 6.85
CA GLY A 24 -7.31 16.89 7.21
C GLY A 24 -8.83 16.73 7.17
N VAL A 25 -9.31 15.71 6.48
CA VAL A 25 -10.73 15.34 6.41
C VAL A 25 -10.91 13.83 6.32
N ASP A 26 -12.01 13.31 6.86
CA ASP A 26 -12.44 11.92 6.68
C ASP A 26 -13.68 11.89 5.77
N VAL A 27 -13.96 10.72 5.18
CA VAL A 27 -14.95 10.56 4.10
C VAL A 27 -16.40 10.85 4.51
N ASP A 28 -16.68 10.83 5.81
CA ASP A 28 -17.99 11.10 6.40
C ASP A 28 -18.35 12.59 6.40
N ASN A 29 -17.38 13.49 6.22
CA ASN A 29 -17.60 14.93 6.21
C ASN A 29 -17.53 15.52 4.78
N GLU A 30 -18.57 15.25 3.99
CA GLU A 30 -18.61 15.59 2.56
C GLU A 30 -18.51 17.08 2.26
N GLU A 31 -19.16 17.93 3.07
CA GLU A 31 -19.14 19.39 2.88
C GLU A 31 -17.72 19.94 3.09
N LYS A 32 -17.06 19.49 4.16
CA LYS A 32 -15.68 19.85 4.46
C LYS A 32 -14.73 19.36 3.37
N LEU A 33 -14.91 18.12 2.91
CA LEU A 33 -14.11 17.55 1.82
C LEU A 33 -14.24 18.39 0.55
N PHE A 34 -15.47 18.69 0.12
CA PHE A 34 -15.71 19.51 -1.07
C PHE A 34 -15.04 20.88 -0.98
N ASN A 35 -15.16 21.54 0.18
CA ASN A 35 -14.54 22.84 0.42
C ASN A 35 -13.01 22.79 0.41
N TYR A 36 -12.41 21.71 0.92
CA TYR A 36 -10.96 21.52 0.92
C TYR A 36 -10.40 21.18 -0.45
N LEU A 37 -11.10 20.35 -1.24
CA LEU A 37 -10.73 20.07 -2.63
C LEU A 37 -10.68 21.34 -3.47
N LYS A 38 -11.63 22.27 -3.29
CA LYS A 38 -11.64 23.56 -4.01
C LYS A 38 -10.45 24.48 -3.67
N LYS A 39 -9.79 24.26 -2.53
CA LYS A 39 -8.69 25.10 -2.02
C LYS A 39 -7.33 24.43 -2.16
N SER A 40 -7.28 23.19 -2.64
CA SER A 40 -6.07 22.39 -2.68
C SER A 40 -5.61 22.18 -4.11
N ASP A 41 -4.31 22.02 -4.28
CA ASP A 41 -3.72 21.64 -5.56
C ASP A 41 -3.70 20.11 -5.71
N TYR A 42 -3.51 19.41 -4.59
CA TYR A 42 -3.51 17.96 -4.53
C TYR A 42 -4.27 17.43 -3.32
N ALA A 43 -4.82 16.23 -3.46
CA ALA A 43 -5.48 15.51 -2.38
C ALA A 43 -4.96 14.08 -2.28
N PHE A 44 -4.31 13.74 -1.17
CA PHE A 44 -3.92 12.38 -0.85
C PHE A 44 -5.14 11.57 -0.42
N LEU A 45 -5.37 10.43 -1.06
CA LEU A 45 -6.38 9.47 -0.67
C LEU A 45 -5.72 8.41 0.21
N ALA A 46 -5.91 8.50 1.52
CA ALA A 46 -5.37 7.56 2.51
C ALA A 46 -6.51 6.77 3.15
N ILE A 47 -7.33 6.14 2.31
CA ILE A 47 -8.58 5.45 2.65
C ILE A 47 -8.65 4.11 1.91
N PRO A 48 -9.57 3.19 2.28
CA PRO A 48 -9.70 1.91 1.58
C PRO A 48 -10.00 2.10 0.08
N PRO A 49 -9.52 1.21 -0.81
CA PRO A 49 -9.58 1.41 -2.26
C PRO A 49 -10.99 1.68 -2.79
N ASP A 50 -12.01 0.99 -2.29
CA ASP A 50 -13.40 1.21 -2.72
C ASP A 50 -13.89 2.64 -2.43
N GLN A 51 -13.44 3.23 -1.33
CA GLN A 51 -13.76 4.61 -0.99
C GLN A 51 -12.98 5.62 -1.86
N GLU A 52 -11.73 5.30 -2.22
CA GLU A 52 -10.94 6.11 -3.15
C GLU A 52 -11.67 6.24 -4.50
N GLU A 53 -12.14 5.12 -5.05
CA GLU A 53 -12.88 5.11 -6.31
C GLU A 53 -14.17 5.93 -6.23
N ASN A 54 -14.90 5.84 -5.13
CA ASN A 54 -16.12 6.61 -4.90
C ASN A 54 -15.84 8.11 -4.88
N ILE A 55 -14.76 8.55 -4.22
CA ILE A 55 -14.37 9.95 -4.15
C ILE A 55 -13.92 10.47 -5.51
N ILE A 56 -13.07 9.73 -6.23
CA ILE A 56 -12.61 10.12 -7.56
C ILE A 56 -13.79 10.27 -8.52
N ASN A 57 -14.75 9.34 -8.47
CA ASN A 57 -15.96 9.40 -9.31
C ASN A 57 -16.94 10.50 -8.91
N LYS A 58 -17.04 10.83 -7.62
CA LYS A 58 -17.95 11.86 -7.11
C LYS A 58 -17.44 13.26 -7.41
N TYR A 59 -16.14 13.49 -7.29
CA TYR A 59 -15.52 14.81 -7.40
C TYR A 59 -14.68 14.97 -8.67
N LYS A 60 -15.24 14.60 -9.84
CA LYS A 60 -14.56 14.65 -11.15
C LYS A 60 -14.03 16.03 -11.56
N PHE A 61 -14.51 17.10 -10.94
CA PHE A 61 -13.98 18.45 -11.17
C PHE A 61 -12.54 18.61 -10.66
N PHE A 62 -12.11 17.76 -9.72
CA PHE A 62 -10.80 17.83 -9.10
C PHE A 62 -9.83 16.86 -9.78
N THR A 63 -8.74 17.39 -10.32
CA THR A 63 -7.74 16.61 -11.09
C THR A 63 -6.44 16.35 -10.31
N GLY A 64 -6.38 16.76 -9.04
CA GLY A 64 -5.19 16.69 -8.19
C GLY A 64 -5.14 15.46 -7.28
N PHE A 65 -5.94 14.42 -7.54
CA PHE A 65 -5.96 13.24 -6.66
C PHE A 65 -4.63 12.48 -6.72
N ILE A 66 -4.12 12.13 -5.54
CA ILE A 66 -2.97 11.26 -5.33
C ILE A 66 -3.48 9.99 -4.62
N GLU A 67 -3.53 8.90 -5.35
CA GLU A 67 -3.97 7.58 -4.90
C GLU A 67 -2.81 6.79 -4.29
N LEU A 68 -3.02 6.14 -3.13
CA LEU A 68 -1.96 5.60 -2.27
C LEU A 68 -2.06 4.08 -1.98
N SER A 69 -3.02 3.39 -2.57
CA SER A 69 -3.29 1.97 -2.33
C SER A 69 -2.09 1.07 -2.60
N SER A 70 -2.00 -0.02 -1.84
CA SER A 70 -1.02 -1.09 -2.02
C SER A 70 -1.28 -1.98 -3.25
N VAL A 71 -2.39 -1.76 -3.97
CA VAL A 71 -2.76 -2.47 -5.22
C VAL A 71 -3.13 -1.47 -6.31
N LYS A 72 -2.66 -1.69 -7.55
CA LYS A 72 -2.68 -0.65 -8.59
C LYS A 72 -3.52 -1.00 -9.79
N LEU A 73 -3.60 -2.26 -10.18
CA LEU A 73 -4.30 -2.67 -11.41
C LEU A 73 -5.77 -2.20 -11.45
N ARG A 74 -6.46 -2.17 -10.32
CA ARG A 74 -7.86 -1.70 -10.24
C ARG A 74 -8.03 -0.22 -10.60
N PHE A 75 -7.00 0.59 -10.42
CA PHE A 75 -7.03 2.02 -10.69
C PHE A 75 -6.69 2.38 -12.15
N LEU A 76 -6.38 1.39 -13.01
CA LEU A 76 -6.17 1.61 -14.45
C LEU A 76 -7.36 2.30 -15.14
N LYS A 77 -8.58 2.11 -14.62
CA LYS A 77 -9.78 2.79 -15.14
C LYS A 77 -9.76 4.32 -14.95
N PHE A 78 -8.89 4.84 -14.09
CA PHE A 78 -8.67 6.28 -13.87
C PHE A 78 -7.39 6.78 -14.53
N LYS A 79 -6.88 6.07 -15.53
CA LYS A 79 -5.71 6.46 -16.30
C LYS A 79 -5.77 7.93 -16.72
N ASN A 80 -4.66 8.63 -16.54
CA ASN A 80 -4.46 10.06 -16.79
C ASN A 80 -5.36 11.01 -15.97
N SER A 81 -6.14 10.50 -15.01
CA SER A 81 -7.07 11.31 -14.20
C SER A 81 -6.60 11.48 -12.75
N ILE A 82 -5.71 10.60 -12.28
CA ILE A 82 -5.17 10.60 -10.91
C ILE A 82 -3.67 10.34 -10.96
N ILE A 83 -2.92 10.85 -10.00
CA ILE A 83 -1.53 10.45 -9.78
C ILE A 83 -1.55 9.23 -8.87
N SER A 84 -0.97 8.11 -9.29
CA SER A 84 -0.99 6.86 -8.54
C SER A 84 0.41 6.55 -8.03
N ILE A 85 0.56 6.43 -6.71
CA ILE A 85 1.83 6.12 -6.05
C ILE A 85 1.64 5.12 -4.92
N HIS A 86 2.65 4.33 -4.59
CA HIS A 86 2.67 3.50 -3.39
C HIS A 86 3.88 3.87 -2.54
N PRO A 87 3.68 4.63 -1.46
CA PRO A 87 4.74 4.83 -0.47
C PRO A 87 5.02 3.50 0.22
N LEU A 88 6.24 2.97 0.10
CA LEU A 88 6.62 1.69 0.73
C LEU A 88 6.93 1.84 2.23
N PHE A 89 6.35 2.87 2.85
CA PHE A 89 6.51 3.19 4.25
C PHE A 89 5.14 3.47 4.88
N GLY A 90 5.02 3.09 6.15
CA GLY A 90 3.91 3.44 7.02
C GLY A 90 4.42 4.07 8.31
N PRO A 91 3.55 4.28 9.32
CA PRO A 91 3.96 4.91 10.59
C PRO A 91 5.13 4.23 11.29
N ARG A 92 5.30 2.91 11.12
CA ARG A 92 6.37 2.12 11.75
C ARG A 92 7.72 2.16 11.02
N SER A 93 7.70 2.41 9.70
CA SER A 93 8.88 2.43 8.84
C SER A 93 9.25 3.83 8.34
N TYR A 94 8.45 4.84 8.68
CA TYR A 94 8.74 6.23 8.39
C TYR A 94 10.12 6.65 8.92
N GLY A 95 10.90 7.32 8.08
CA GLY A 95 12.29 7.71 8.36
C GLY A 95 13.33 6.61 8.11
N LYS A 96 12.92 5.35 7.93
CA LYS A 96 13.81 4.22 7.60
C LYS A 96 13.71 3.83 6.14
N ILE A 97 12.49 3.75 5.61
CA ILE A 97 12.23 3.46 4.19
C ILE A 97 11.89 4.77 3.49
N LYS A 98 12.57 5.02 2.37
CA LYS A 98 12.41 6.23 1.56
C LYS A 98 12.05 5.93 0.10
N ASP A 99 11.49 4.76 -0.15
CA ASP A 99 11.05 4.36 -1.49
C ASP A 99 9.56 4.68 -1.69
N ILE A 100 9.25 5.25 -2.85
CA ILE A 100 7.88 5.45 -3.34
C ILE A 100 7.83 4.88 -4.76
N VAL A 101 6.87 3.99 -5.02
CA VAL A 101 6.62 3.53 -6.39
C VAL A 101 5.65 4.49 -7.07
N PHE A 102 6.02 5.03 -8.23
CA PHE A 102 5.17 5.82 -9.11
C PHE A 102 4.63 4.97 -10.26
N ILE A 103 3.32 5.03 -10.50
CA ILE A 103 2.65 4.17 -11.49
C ILE A 103 2.47 4.91 -12.82
N ASN A 104 3.30 4.56 -13.81
CA ASN A 104 3.45 5.35 -15.05
C ASN A 104 2.33 5.16 -16.08
N ASP A 105 1.59 4.07 -16.01
CA ASP A 105 0.49 3.74 -16.94
C ASP A 105 -0.89 4.12 -16.38
N ILE A 106 -0.94 4.61 -15.13
CA ILE A 106 -2.11 5.24 -14.51
C ILE A 106 -1.94 6.75 -14.45
N SER A 107 -0.78 7.23 -14.03
CA SER A 107 -0.58 8.65 -13.74
C SER A 107 -0.52 9.52 -15.02
N PRO A 108 -1.01 10.77 -14.98
CA PRO A 108 -0.86 11.70 -16.09
C PRO A 108 0.60 11.85 -16.54
N PRO A 109 0.85 12.11 -17.83
CA PRO A 109 2.17 12.53 -18.30
C PRO A 109 2.72 13.69 -17.44
N ASP A 110 4.03 13.71 -17.24
CA ASP A 110 4.77 14.73 -16.47
C ASP A 110 4.43 14.82 -14.96
N SER A 111 3.60 13.93 -14.42
CA SER A 111 3.28 13.93 -12.98
C SER A 111 4.40 13.38 -12.09
N MET A 112 5.37 12.65 -12.65
CA MET A 112 6.57 12.17 -11.95
C MET A 112 7.34 13.31 -11.30
N GLY A 113 7.59 14.41 -12.03
CA GLY A 113 8.29 15.59 -11.49
C GLY A 113 7.53 16.27 -10.35
N LYS A 114 6.19 16.21 -10.37
CA LYS A 114 5.35 16.69 -9.26
C LYS A 114 5.58 15.85 -8.01
N ILE A 115 5.59 14.53 -8.14
CA ILE A 115 5.85 13.62 -7.01
C ILE A 115 7.27 13.81 -6.46
N GLN A 116 8.27 13.97 -7.32
CA GLN A 116 9.65 14.29 -6.89
C GLN A 116 9.72 15.62 -6.12
N ASN A 117 8.97 16.64 -6.55
CA ASN A 117 8.92 17.91 -5.82
C ASN A 117 8.18 17.80 -4.48
N ILE A 118 7.16 16.94 -4.40
CA ILE A 118 6.40 16.69 -3.15
C ILE A 118 7.25 15.88 -2.16
N PHE A 119 8.06 14.94 -2.64
CA PHE A 119 8.91 14.05 -1.86
C PHE A 119 10.39 14.13 -2.30
N PRO A 120 11.08 15.27 -2.09
CA PRO A 120 12.41 15.52 -2.68
C PRO A 120 13.51 14.57 -2.17
N ASP A 121 13.38 14.08 -0.94
CA ASP A 121 14.38 13.19 -0.32
C ASP A 121 14.06 11.70 -0.51
N TYR A 122 13.06 11.36 -1.32
CA TYR A 122 12.61 9.99 -1.55
C TYR A 122 13.09 9.46 -2.89
N ASN A 123 13.39 8.17 -2.91
CA ASN A 123 13.67 7.43 -4.13
C ASN A 123 12.36 7.08 -4.82
N ILE A 124 12.13 7.68 -6.00
CA ILE A 124 10.91 7.47 -6.77
C ILE A 124 11.18 6.44 -7.86
N ILE A 125 10.58 5.26 -7.72
CA ILE A 125 10.74 4.12 -8.64
C ILE A 125 9.54 4.09 -9.58
N SER A 126 9.75 4.17 -10.89
CA SER A 126 8.64 4.07 -11.86
C SER A 126 8.38 2.63 -12.29
N LEU A 127 7.14 2.18 -12.15
CA LEU A 127 6.66 0.88 -12.63
C LEU A 127 5.30 1.05 -13.34
N SER A 128 4.92 0.09 -14.17
CA SER A 128 3.51 -0.06 -14.57
C SER A 128 2.68 -0.66 -13.42
N ALA A 129 1.35 -0.52 -13.47
CA ALA A 129 0.46 -1.11 -12.48
C ALA A 129 0.63 -2.64 -12.38
N ASP A 130 0.84 -3.30 -13.52
CA ASP A 130 1.07 -4.74 -13.62
C ASP A 130 2.41 -5.15 -12.97
N GLN A 131 3.49 -4.44 -13.30
CA GLN A 131 4.82 -4.66 -12.71
C GLN A 131 4.80 -4.43 -11.20
N HIS A 132 4.12 -3.38 -10.75
CA HIS A 132 3.94 -3.07 -9.34
C HIS A 132 3.22 -4.22 -8.62
N ASP A 133 2.02 -4.61 -9.07
CA ASP A 133 1.24 -5.62 -8.36
C ASP A 133 1.94 -6.99 -8.36
N ARG A 134 2.67 -7.32 -9.44
CA ARG A 134 3.53 -8.51 -9.50
C ARG A 134 4.70 -8.44 -8.51
N LEU A 135 5.31 -7.26 -8.33
CA LEU A 135 6.37 -7.09 -7.34
C LEU A 135 5.82 -7.16 -5.91
N MET A 136 4.70 -6.49 -5.64
CA MET A 136 4.05 -6.51 -4.32
C MET A 136 3.53 -7.90 -3.94
N SER A 137 3.18 -8.75 -4.91
CA SER A 137 2.84 -10.14 -4.58
C SER A 137 4.03 -10.90 -3.97
N GLU A 138 5.24 -10.60 -4.44
CA GLU A 138 6.47 -11.19 -3.93
C GLU A 138 6.93 -10.58 -2.61
N ILE A 139 6.92 -9.25 -2.50
CA ILE A 139 7.56 -8.56 -1.36
C ILE A 139 6.60 -8.17 -0.23
N LEU A 140 5.28 -8.21 -0.45
CA LEU A 140 4.26 -7.96 0.58
C LEU A 140 3.35 -9.17 0.78
N VAL A 141 2.64 -9.61 -0.26
CA VAL A 141 1.61 -10.67 -0.15
C VAL A 141 2.22 -11.98 0.33
N LYS A 142 3.34 -12.43 -0.27
CA LYS A 142 4.02 -13.67 0.13
C LYS A 142 4.44 -13.65 1.61
N PRO A 143 5.16 -12.63 2.11
CA PRO A 143 5.43 -12.49 3.55
C PRO A 143 4.17 -12.48 4.43
N TYR A 144 3.10 -11.80 4.00
CA TYR A 144 1.82 -11.77 4.73
C TYR A 144 1.18 -13.15 4.85
N ILE A 145 1.07 -13.90 3.75
CA ILE A 145 0.51 -15.25 3.76
C ILE A 145 1.34 -16.17 4.67
N ILE A 146 2.67 -16.12 4.55
CA ILE A 146 3.56 -16.93 5.40
C ILE A 146 3.37 -16.57 6.88
N SER A 147 3.28 -15.28 7.20
CA SER A 147 3.01 -14.80 8.56
C SER A 147 1.66 -15.33 9.09
N MET A 148 0.60 -15.29 8.28
CA MET A 148 -0.76 -15.73 8.67
C MET A 148 -0.87 -17.24 8.92
N ILE A 149 -0.14 -18.07 8.17
CA ILE A 149 -0.14 -19.53 8.38
C ILE A 149 0.85 -19.97 9.46
N SER A 150 1.78 -19.08 9.84
CA SER A 150 2.78 -19.37 10.86
C SER A 150 2.16 -19.32 12.27
N ARG A 151 2.37 -20.38 13.05
CA ARG A 151 1.86 -20.52 14.42
C ARG A 151 3.04 -20.78 15.37
N PRO A 152 3.68 -19.71 15.90
CA PRO A 152 4.80 -19.89 16.80
C PRO A 152 4.34 -20.55 18.11
N GLN A 153 5.14 -21.49 18.61
CA GLN A 153 4.94 -22.10 19.93
C GLN A 153 5.59 -21.23 21.01
N ASN A 154 4.92 -21.07 22.15
CA ASN A 154 5.54 -20.40 23.28
C ASN A 154 6.54 -21.35 23.95
N GLY A 155 7.82 -20.98 23.94
CA GLY A 155 8.90 -21.78 24.52
C GLY A 155 10.04 -20.90 25.06
N SER A 156 10.76 -21.42 26.06
CA SER A 156 11.90 -20.74 26.68
C SER A 156 13.20 -20.88 25.89
N ILE A 157 13.30 -21.89 25.03
CA ILE A 157 14.47 -22.13 24.18
C ILE A 157 14.31 -21.34 22.88
N LYS A 158 15.26 -20.44 22.61
CA LYS A 158 15.32 -19.66 21.37
C LYS A 158 16.63 -19.96 20.65
N THR A 159 16.53 -20.09 19.33
CA THR A 159 17.69 -20.11 18.42
C THR A 159 17.63 -18.87 17.53
N SER A 160 18.75 -18.46 16.94
CA SER A 160 18.76 -17.33 15.99
C SER A 160 17.81 -17.57 14.79
N SER A 161 17.68 -18.81 14.33
CA SER A 161 16.70 -19.18 13.31
C SER A 161 15.26 -19.02 13.79
N TYR A 162 14.99 -19.37 15.06
CA TYR A 162 13.67 -19.20 15.65
C TYR A 162 13.32 -17.73 15.86
N GLU A 163 14.27 -16.87 16.21
CA GLU A 163 14.04 -15.42 16.32
C GLU A 163 13.63 -14.81 14.98
N LYS A 164 14.32 -15.15 13.89
CA LYS A 164 13.91 -14.73 12.53
C LYS A 164 12.52 -15.25 12.14
N TYR A 165 12.18 -16.46 12.57
CA TYR A 165 10.84 -17.01 12.37
C TYR A 165 9.78 -16.23 13.15
N LEU A 166 10.07 -15.82 14.40
CA LEU A 166 9.18 -14.96 15.19
C LEU A 166 8.96 -13.59 14.54
N ASP A 167 10.02 -12.99 13.97
CA ASP A 167 9.91 -11.75 13.21
C ASP A 167 8.93 -11.91 12.03
N LEU A 168 9.08 -13.00 11.26
CA LEU A 168 8.19 -13.36 10.15
C LEU A 168 6.75 -13.60 10.61
N CYS A 169 6.54 -14.29 11.74
CA CYS A 169 5.22 -14.50 12.33
C CYS A 169 4.54 -13.18 12.68
N SER A 170 5.32 -12.18 13.10
CA SER A 170 4.77 -10.91 13.56
C SER A 170 4.22 -10.03 12.44
N ILE A 171 4.68 -10.18 11.19
CA ILE A 171 4.41 -9.22 10.09
C ILE A 171 2.92 -8.88 9.95
N SER A 172 2.05 -9.88 9.81
CA SER A 172 0.60 -9.67 9.62
C SER A 172 -0.08 -8.96 10.79
N SER A 173 0.45 -9.11 12.02
CA SER A 173 -0.07 -8.42 13.22
C SER A 173 0.38 -6.96 13.33
N GLN A 174 1.34 -6.55 12.50
CA GLN A 174 1.85 -5.17 12.49
C GLN A 174 1.03 -4.24 11.61
N GLU A 175 0.27 -4.81 10.66
CA GLU A 175 -0.58 -4.10 9.72
C GLU A 175 -2.01 -3.97 10.21
N SER A 176 -2.76 -3.00 9.67
CA SER A 176 -4.21 -3.01 9.86
C SER A 176 -4.82 -4.17 9.09
N LYS A 177 -5.88 -4.77 9.64
CA LYS A 177 -6.54 -5.91 9.00
C LYS A 177 -7.06 -5.55 7.62
N GLU A 178 -7.58 -4.33 7.47
CA GLU A 178 -8.11 -3.81 6.23
C GLU A 178 -7.03 -3.74 5.14
N ILE A 179 -5.88 -3.10 5.43
CA ILE A 179 -4.77 -3.00 4.46
C ILE A 179 -4.23 -4.39 4.11
N LEU A 180 -4.06 -5.25 5.12
CA LEU A 180 -3.59 -6.62 4.93
C LEU A 180 -4.51 -7.40 3.99
N TYR A 181 -5.82 -7.42 4.27
CA TYR A 181 -6.78 -8.16 3.46
C TYR A 181 -6.98 -7.54 2.09
N ASP A 182 -7.04 -6.22 1.97
CA ASP A 182 -7.17 -5.55 0.66
C ASP A 182 -5.97 -5.89 -0.23
N THR A 183 -4.75 -5.83 0.31
CA THR A 183 -3.53 -6.18 -0.44
C THR A 183 -3.56 -7.63 -0.93
N ILE A 184 -3.96 -8.57 -0.07
CA ILE A 184 -4.01 -10.00 -0.41
C ILE A 184 -5.15 -10.28 -1.40
N LEU A 185 -6.38 -9.85 -1.10
CA LEU A 185 -7.57 -10.22 -1.84
C LEU A 185 -7.67 -9.53 -3.20
N MET A 186 -7.13 -8.32 -3.32
CA MET A 186 -7.27 -7.52 -4.55
C MET A 186 -6.07 -7.66 -5.51
N ASN A 187 -4.95 -8.24 -5.06
CA ASN A 187 -3.81 -8.49 -5.93
C ASN A 187 -4.04 -9.76 -6.77
N LYS A 188 -4.12 -9.62 -8.10
CA LYS A 188 -4.41 -10.74 -9.01
C LYS A 188 -3.36 -11.86 -8.99
N TYR A 189 -2.15 -11.59 -8.51
CA TYR A 189 -1.06 -12.56 -8.44
C TYR A 189 -1.03 -13.34 -7.12
N THR A 190 -1.91 -13.02 -6.17
CA THR A 190 -1.99 -13.72 -4.89
C THR A 190 -2.19 -15.23 -5.06
N GLN A 191 -3.00 -15.66 -6.03
CA GLN A 191 -3.20 -17.09 -6.27
C GLN A 191 -1.90 -17.80 -6.66
N ASN A 192 -1.08 -17.17 -7.52
CA ASN A 192 0.22 -17.73 -7.91
C ASN A 192 1.15 -17.89 -6.70
N VAL A 193 1.11 -16.94 -5.77
CA VAL A 193 1.87 -17.02 -4.51
C VAL A 193 1.42 -18.20 -3.65
N ILE A 194 0.10 -18.41 -3.55
CA ILE A 194 -0.46 -19.57 -2.82
C ILE A 194 -0.01 -20.87 -3.46
N ASP A 195 -0.12 -20.99 -4.78
CA ASP A 195 0.25 -22.19 -5.54
C ASP A 195 1.76 -22.48 -5.41
N GLU A 196 2.61 -21.45 -5.42
CA GLU A 196 4.05 -21.59 -5.20
C GLU A 196 4.37 -22.11 -3.79
N ILE A 197 3.74 -21.54 -2.76
CA ILE A 197 3.91 -21.98 -1.37
C ILE A 197 3.45 -23.44 -1.23
N GLN A 198 2.31 -23.81 -1.80
CA GLN A 198 1.79 -25.17 -1.78
C GLN A 198 2.75 -26.15 -2.49
N GLY A 199 3.24 -25.80 -3.67
CA GLY A 199 4.21 -26.60 -4.41
C GLY A 199 5.51 -26.82 -3.64
N GLY A 200 6.02 -25.79 -2.96
CA GLY A 200 7.19 -25.90 -2.08
C GLY A 200 6.96 -26.85 -0.89
N LEU A 201 5.78 -26.79 -0.26
CA LEU A 201 5.42 -27.69 0.83
C LEU A 201 5.28 -29.14 0.36
N ASP A 202 4.66 -29.37 -0.80
CA ASP A 202 4.48 -30.71 -1.34
C ASP A 202 5.80 -31.35 -1.79
N TYR A 203 6.71 -30.54 -2.34
CA TYR A 203 8.08 -30.97 -2.59
C TYR A 203 8.78 -31.45 -1.31
N ILE A 204 8.73 -30.67 -0.23
CA ILE A 204 9.33 -31.04 1.06
C ILE A 204 8.70 -32.32 1.63
N LYS A 205 7.36 -32.45 1.59
CA LYS A 205 6.66 -33.66 2.04
C LYS A 205 7.13 -34.91 1.28
N ASN A 206 7.34 -34.79 -0.04
CA ASN A 206 7.81 -35.90 -0.86
C ASN A 206 9.26 -36.28 -0.53
N LEU A 207 10.13 -35.31 -0.24
CA LEU A 207 11.48 -35.60 0.25
C LEU A 207 11.46 -36.40 1.56
N ILE A 208 10.61 -35.99 2.52
CA ILE A 208 10.50 -36.66 3.82
C ILE A 208 9.91 -38.08 3.70
N LYS A 209 8.96 -38.30 2.79
CA LYS A 209 8.36 -39.63 2.59
C LYS A 209 9.31 -40.64 1.93
N ASN A 210 10.23 -40.16 1.11
CA ASN A 210 11.11 -40.99 0.28
C ASN A 210 12.56 -41.05 0.79
N GLY A 211 12.89 -40.32 1.86
CA GLY A 211 14.19 -40.37 2.53
C GLY A 211 14.11 -41.10 3.85
#